data_AF-A0A897N5X4-F1
#
_entry.id   AF-A0A897N5X4-F1
#
_cell.length_a   1.000
_cell.length_b   1.000
_cell.length_c   1.000
_cell.angle_alpha   90.00
_cell.angle_beta   90.00
_cell.angle_gamma   90.00
#
_symmetry.space_group_name_H-M   'P 1'
#
loop_
_entity.id
_entity.type
_entity.pdbx_description
1 polymer ?
#
loop_
_entity_poly.entity_id
_entity_poly.type
_entity_poly.pdbx_seq_one_letter_code
_entity_poly.pdbx_strand_id
1 'polypeptide(L)'
;MHEFSLEDPIEEMDEADLRSTLDEFMQKHEENVEDYSAVVAERDEFSESVEDLEEQVSEYSETADQLKAKFAEIVAEESSLFDADEVAERFSLDELISKADSLGAFSLVPETEEEPTEEEAEEDGPTFADKPDRAPTAESKSAFRKQAESDLKAVLGDF
;
A
#
# COMPACT_ATOMS: atom_id res chain seq x y z
N MET A 1 8.19 -25.84 25.43
CA MET A 1 7.46 -26.99 25.99
C MET A 1 8.29 -27.57 27.13
N HIS A 2 7.79 -27.37 28.34
CA HIS A 2 8.36 -27.78 29.59
C HIS A 2 8.17 -29.29 29.75
N GLU A 3 9.27 -30.04 29.71
CA GLU A 3 9.24 -31.49 29.83
C GLU A 3 9.34 -31.93 31.29
N PHE A 4 8.59 -32.98 31.61
CA PHE A 4 8.62 -33.60 32.93
C PHE A 4 9.25 -34.99 32.84
N SER A 5 10.18 -35.27 33.75
CA SER A 5 10.88 -36.54 33.87
C SER A 5 11.02 -36.91 35.34
N LEU A 6 10.86 -38.20 35.64
CA LEU A 6 11.14 -38.73 36.97
C LEU A 6 12.63 -39.01 37.10
N GLU A 7 13.24 -38.53 38.19
CA GLU A 7 14.65 -38.80 38.48
C GLU A 7 14.85 -40.22 39.03
N ASP A 8 13.91 -40.71 39.86
CA ASP A 8 13.93 -42.04 40.45
C ASP A 8 12.67 -42.86 40.09
N PRO A 9 12.75 -44.21 40.09
CA PRO A 9 11.56 -45.05 39.99
C PRO A 9 10.58 -44.76 41.13
N ILE A 10 9.28 -44.72 40.83
CA ILE A 10 8.21 -44.41 41.82
C ILE A 10 8.27 -45.32 43.07
N GLU A 11 8.76 -46.55 42.91
CA GLU A 11 8.91 -47.53 43.99
C GLU A 11 9.98 -47.16 45.02
N GLU A 12 10.90 -46.26 44.64
CA GLU A 12 12.03 -45.79 45.45
C GLU A 12 11.76 -44.40 46.08
N MET A 13 10.69 -43.73 45.67
CA MET A 13 10.31 -42.39 46.14
C MET A 13 9.46 -42.46 47.41
N ASP A 14 9.76 -41.59 48.38
CA ASP A 14 8.90 -41.45 49.56
C ASP A 14 7.70 -40.50 49.29
N GLU A 15 6.80 -40.37 50.27
CA GLU A 15 5.61 -39.51 50.13
C GLU A 15 5.95 -38.03 49.92
N ALA A 16 7.09 -37.57 50.47
CA ALA A 16 7.53 -36.19 50.30
C ALA A 16 8.08 -35.97 48.88
N ASP A 17 8.87 -36.93 48.37
CA ASP A 17 9.38 -36.93 47.00
C ASP A 17 8.23 -36.92 45.99
N LEU A 18 7.24 -37.81 46.16
CA LEU A 18 6.06 -37.88 45.27
C LEU A 18 5.26 -36.58 45.24
N ARG A 19 5.14 -35.89 46.38
CA ARG A 19 4.46 -34.57 46.44
C ARG A 19 5.27 -33.50 45.73
N SER A 20 6.58 -33.43 45.98
CA SER A 20 7.47 -32.49 45.32
C SER A 20 7.45 -32.64 43.80
N THR A 21 7.48 -33.88 43.34
CA THR A 21 7.42 -34.24 41.92
C THR A 21 6.06 -33.90 41.29
N LEU A 22 4.95 -34.08 42.03
CA LEU A 22 3.64 -33.64 41.58
C LEU A 22 3.57 -32.11 41.46
N ASP A 23 4.12 -31.39 42.44
CA ASP A 23 4.14 -29.92 42.42
C ASP A 23 4.97 -29.41 41.22
N GLU A 24 6.12 -30.02 40.94
CA GLU A 24 6.94 -29.70 39.77
C GLU A 24 6.19 -30.00 38.45
N PHE A 25 5.52 -31.15 38.36
CA PHE A 25 4.71 -31.48 37.19
C PHE A 25 3.60 -30.45 36.96
N MET A 26 2.88 -30.06 38.02
CA MET A 26 1.80 -29.11 37.94
C MET A 26 2.30 -27.73 37.53
N GLN A 27 3.44 -27.29 38.06
CA GLN A 27 4.08 -26.04 37.65
C GLN A 27 4.46 -26.07 36.17
N LYS A 28 5.15 -27.12 35.70
CA LYS A 28 5.52 -27.27 34.28
C LYS A 28 4.29 -27.36 33.37
N HIS A 29 3.21 -27.96 33.85
CA HIS A 29 1.96 -28.03 33.11
C HIS A 29 1.31 -26.65 32.97
N GLU A 30 1.29 -25.85 34.04
CA GLU A 30 0.79 -24.47 34.01
C GLU A 30 1.60 -23.61 33.02
N GLU A 31 2.93 -23.66 33.09
CA GLU A 31 3.82 -22.97 32.14
C GLU A 31 3.55 -23.40 30.69
N ASN A 32 3.36 -24.69 30.43
CA ASN A 32 3.00 -25.19 29.09
C ASN A 32 1.63 -24.70 28.61
N VAL A 33 0.65 -24.59 29.49
CA VAL A 33 -0.69 -24.10 29.14
C VAL A 33 -0.62 -22.62 28.79
N GLU A 34 0.13 -21.84 29.56
CA GLU A 34 0.37 -20.43 29.28
C GLU A 34 1.06 -20.25 27.92
N ASP A 35 2.19 -20.93 27.68
CA ASP A 35 2.91 -20.91 26.41
C ASP A 35 2.01 -21.30 25.23
N TYR A 36 1.22 -22.37 25.38
CA TYR A 36 0.31 -22.82 24.33
C TYR A 36 -0.78 -21.78 24.04
N SER A 37 -1.32 -21.14 25.09
CA SER A 37 -2.31 -20.08 24.93
C SER A 37 -1.75 -18.86 24.20
N ALA A 38 -0.49 -18.50 24.46
CA ALA A 38 0.21 -17.44 23.74
C ALA A 38 0.39 -17.78 22.26
N VAL A 39 0.85 -19.00 21.94
CA VAL A 39 0.98 -19.47 20.55
C VAL A 39 -0.36 -19.50 19.82
N VAL A 40 -1.45 -19.87 20.51
CA VAL A 40 -2.80 -19.83 19.95
C VAL A 40 -3.23 -18.40 19.63
N ALA A 41 -2.96 -17.44 20.52
CA ALA A 41 -3.25 -16.03 20.27
C ALA A 41 -2.44 -15.48 19.09
N GLU A 42 -1.15 -15.78 19.01
CA GLU A 42 -0.29 -15.38 17.87
C GLU A 42 -0.78 -16.00 16.55
N ARG A 43 -1.21 -17.26 16.57
CA ARG A 43 -1.80 -17.92 15.39
C ARG A 43 -3.06 -17.19 14.93
N ASP A 44 -3.93 -16.81 15.87
CA ASP A 44 -5.20 -16.15 15.54
C ASP A 44 -4.96 -14.76 14.95
N GLU A 45 -4.05 -13.97 15.53
CA GLU A 45 -3.60 -12.68 14.97
C GLU A 45 -2.97 -12.84 13.58
N PHE A 46 -2.14 -13.87 13.39
CA PHE A 46 -1.55 -14.15 12.07
C PHE A 46 -2.62 -14.57 11.06
N SER A 47 -3.63 -15.34 11.47
CA SER A 47 -4.75 -15.74 10.61
C SER A 47 -5.54 -14.52 10.13
N GLU A 48 -5.87 -13.59 11.03
CA GLU A 48 -6.53 -12.33 10.68
C GLU A 48 -5.69 -11.52 9.69
N SER A 49 -4.38 -11.40 9.94
CA SER A 49 -3.46 -10.70 9.04
C SER A 49 -3.39 -11.33 7.64
N VAL A 50 -3.47 -12.66 7.55
CA VAL A 50 -3.49 -13.37 6.26
C VAL A 50 -4.79 -13.09 5.51
N GLU A 51 -5.93 -13.13 6.19
CA GLU A 51 -7.23 -12.81 5.59
C GLU A 51 -7.26 -11.38 5.02
N ASP A 52 -6.75 -10.40 5.79
CA ASP A 52 -6.64 -9.00 5.34
C ASP A 52 -5.72 -8.84 4.12
N LEU A 53 -4.62 -9.60 4.05
CA LEU A 53 -3.71 -9.58 2.92
C LEU A 53 -4.32 -10.23 1.68
N GLU A 54 -5.07 -11.32 1.85
CA GLU A 54 -5.78 -11.99 0.74
C GLU A 54 -6.85 -11.07 0.14
N GLU A 55 -7.61 -10.34 0.96
CA GLU A 55 -8.57 -9.33 0.51
C GLU A 55 -7.86 -8.24 -0.31
N GLN A 56 -6.79 -7.65 0.21
CA GLN A 56 -6.00 -6.62 -0.49
C GLN A 56 -5.43 -7.13 -1.83
N VAL A 57 -4.93 -8.36 -1.88
CA VAL A 57 -4.43 -8.96 -3.13
C VAL A 57 -5.55 -9.11 -4.15
N SER A 58 -6.76 -9.49 -3.72
CA SER A 58 -7.93 -9.56 -4.61
C SER A 58 -8.28 -8.19 -5.17
N GLU A 59 -8.36 -7.16 -4.32
CA GLU A 59 -8.66 -5.79 -4.73
C GLU A 59 -7.63 -5.23 -5.72
N TYR A 60 -6.33 -5.45 -5.45
CA TYR A 60 -5.27 -5.02 -6.36
C TYR A 60 -5.27 -5.79 -7.66
N SER A 61 -5.59 -7.08 -7.65
CA SER A 61 -5.72 -7.88 -8.87
C SER A 61 -6.85 -7.37 -9.74
N GLU A 62 -8.03 -7.12 -9.16
CA GLU A 62 -9.17 -6.56 -9.89
C GLU A 62 -8.84 -5.18 -10.48
N THR A 63 -8.16 -4.33 -9.70
CA THR A 63 -7.72 -3.01 -10.16
C THR A 63 -6.70 -3.13 -11.30
N ALA A 64 -5.76 -4.07 -11.20
CA ALA A 64 -4.78 -4.33 -12.24
C ALA A 64 -5.43 -4.82 -13.53
N ASP A 65 -6.41 -5.72 -13.43
CA ASP A 65 -7.17 -6.23 -14.58
C ASP A 65 -7.99 -5.13 -15.27
N GLN A 66 -8.66 -4.27 -14.49
CA GLN A 66 -9.38 -3.11 -15.01
C GLN A 66 -8.43 -2.13 -15.73
N LEU A 67 -7.28 -1.85 -15.13
CA LEU A 67 -6.29 -0.96 -15.72
C LEU A 67 -5.73 -1.56 -17.01
N LYS A 68 -5.44 -2.86 -17.00
CA LYS A 68 -4.95 -3.59 -18.17
C LYS A 68 -5.96 -3.53 -19.32
N ALA A 69 -7.24 -3.75 -19.04
CA ALA A 69 -8.31 -3.63 -20.03
C ALA A 69 -8.38 -2.20 -20.62
N LYS A 70 -8.24 -1.16 -19.79
CA LYS A 70 -8.25 0.24 -20.23
C LYS A 70 -7.08 0.60 -21.13
N PHE A 71 -5.87 0.19 -20.77
CA PHE A 71 -4.71 0.42 -21.63
C PHE A 71 -4.75 -0.43 -22.90
N ALA A 72 -5.29 -1.64 -22.83
CA ALA A 72 -5.48 -2.47 -24.02
C ALA A 72 -6.50 -1.84 -24.99
N GLU A 73 -7.58 -1.26 -24.48
CA GLU A 73 -8.56 -0.48 -25.26
C GLU A 73 -7.86 0.66 -26.02
N ILE A 74 -7.08 1.50 -25.31
CA ILE A 74 -6.31 2.60 -25.92
C ILE A 74 -5.35 2.11 -27.01
N VAL A 75 -4.63 1.01 -26.76
CA VAL A 75 -3.66 0.47 -27.71
C VAL A 75 -4.36 -0.17 -28.93
N ALA A 76 -5.50 -0.82 -28.72
CA ALA A 76 -6.29 -1.43 -29.79
C ALA A 76 -7.00 -0.39 -30.67
N GLU A 77 -7.42 0.75 -30.12
CA GLU A 77 -7.99 1.86 -30.90
C GLU A 77 -7.02 2.38 -31.97
N GLU A 78 -5.73 2.43 -31.66
CA GLU A 78 -4.70 2.85 -32.63
C GLU A 78 -4.32 1.74 -33.61
N SER A 79 -4.36 0.49 -33.16
CA SER A 79 -3.96 -0.68 -33.95
C SER A 79 -5.15 -1.59 -34.24
N SER A 80 -5.78 -1.41 -35.41
CA SER A 80 -6.91 -2.24 -35.88
C SER A 80 -6.56 -3.72 -36.17
N LEU A 81 -5.36 -4.17 -35.81
CA LEU A 81 -4.87 -5.53 -36.06
C LEU A 81 -5.39 -6.53 -35.04
N PHE A 82 -5.72 -6.07 -33.84
CA PHE A 82 -6.15 -6.89 -32.70
C PHE A 82 -7.22 -6.12 -31.93
N ASP A 83 -8.18 -6.83 -31.33
CA ASP A 83 -9.14 -6.21 -30.42
C ASP A 83 -8.54 -6.01 -29.02
N ALA A 84 -9.26 -5.27 -28.17
CA ALA A 84 -8.77 -4.92 -26.83
C ALA A 84 -8.54 -6.16 -25.95
N ASP A 85 -9.38 -7.20 -26.09
CA ASP A 85 -9.25 -8.44 -25.31
C ASP A 85 -7.98 -9.20 -25.74
N GLU A 86 -7.74 -9.32 -27.05
CA GLU A 86 -6.54 -9.92 -27.60
C GLU A 86 -5.25 -9.15 -27.25
N VAL A 87 -5.33 -7.82 -27.14
CA VAL A 87 -4.23 -6.96 -26.71
C VAL A 87 -3.96 -7.14 -25.21
N ALA A 88 -5.02 -7.19 -24.38
CA ALA A 88 -4.91 -7.46 -22.96
C ALA A 88 -4.30 -8.85 -22.70
N GLU A 89 -4.65 -9.88 -23.46
CA GLU A 89 -4.07 -11.21 -23.26
C GLU A 89 -2.58 -11.29 -23.65
N ARG A 90 -2.15 -10.52 -24.67
CA ARG A 90 -0.80 -10.62 -25.24
C ARG A 90 0.25 -9.77 -24.56
N PHE A 91 -0.15 -8.69 -23.89
CA PHE A 91 0.79 -7.75 -23.30
C PHE A 91 0.57 -7.64 -21.78
N SER A 92 1.67 -7.45 -21.06
CA SER A 92 1.59 -7.11 -19.63
C SER A 92 1.07 -5.68 -19.44
N LEU A 93 0.58 -5.36 -18.25
CA LEU A 93 0.12 -4.00 -17.93
C LEU A 93 1.23 -2.96 -18.17
N ASP A 94 2.47 -3.23 -17.75
CA ASP A 94 3.61 -2.33 -17.96
C ASP A 94 3.93 -2.08 -19.44
N GLU A 95 3.80 -3.12 -20.28
CA GLU A 95 3.97 -3.00 -21.72
C GLU A 95 2.87 -2.17 -22.35
N LEU A 96 1.62 -2.35 -21.89
CA LEU A 96 0.47 -1.58 -22.36
C LEU A 96 0.57 -0.10 -21.95
N ILE A 97 1.01 0.19 -20.73
CA ILE A 97 1.30 1.55 -20.26
C ILE A 97 2.35 2.20 -21.17
N SER A 98 3.49 1.51 -21.38
CA SER A 98 4.58 2.02 -22.21
C SER A 98 4.16 2.26 -23.66
N LYS A 99 3.30 1.39 -24.20
CA LYS A 99 2.72 1.55 -25.54
C LYS A 99 1.78 2.75 -25.59
N ALA A 100 0.83 2.87 -24.65
CA ALA A 100 -0.10 3.99 -24.62
C ALA A 100 0.63 5.34 -24.43
N ASP A 101 1.69 5.39 -23.63
CA ASP A 101 2.56 6.57 -23.51
C ASP A 101 3.25 6.90 -24.83
N SER A 102 3.75 5.88 -25.54
CA SER A 102 4.38 6.05 -26.87
C SER A 102 3.38 6.54 -27.91
N LEU A 103 2.09 6.19 -27.76
CA LEU A 103 0.99 6.68 -28.58
C LEU A 103 0.57 8.11 -28.23
N GLY A 104 1.17 8.71 -27.20
CA GLY A 104 0.82 10.05 -26.75
C GLY A 104 -0.58 10.11 -26.10
N ALA A 105 -1.16 8.98 -25.69
CA ALA A 105 -2.48 8.91 -25.08
C ALA A 105 -2.60 9.76 -23.80
N PHE A 106 -1.45 10.06 -23.16
CA PHE A 106 -1.34 10.92 -21.97
C PHE A 106 -0.52 12.18 -22.22
N SER A 107 -0.12 12.46 -23.46
CA SER A 107 0.47 13.76 -23.78
C SER A 107 -0.60 14.82 -23.61
N LEU A 108 -0.45 15.67 -22.59
CA LEU A 108 -1.19 16.91 -22.41
C LEU A 108 -0.89 17.83 -23.60
N VAL A 109 -1.52 17.56 -24.74
CA VAL A 109 -1.66 18.53 -25.82
C VAL A 109 -2.57 19.61 -25.24
N PRO A 110 -2.10 20.85 -25.03
CA PRO A 110 -3.05 21.93 -24.78
C PRO A 110 -3.96 21.96 -26.01
N GLU A 111 -5.27 21.88 -25.81
CA GLU A 111 -6.27 22.14 -26.85
C GLU A 111 -6.04 23.55 -27.41
N THR A 112 -5.13 23.68 -28.38
CA THR A 112 -5.11 24.82 -29.30
C THR A 112 -5.98 24.43 -30.47
N GLU A 113 -7.27 24.69 -30.25
CA GLU A 113 -8.27 25.16 -31.21
C GLU A 113 -7.87 24.99 -32.70
N GLU A 114 -8.59 24.10 -33.38
CA GLU A 114 -8.79 24.18 -34.81
C GLU A 114 -9.50 25.52 -35.14
N GLU A 115 -8.74 26.57 -35.44
CA GLU A 115 -9.29 27.76 -36.11
C GLU A 115 -9.02 27.67 -37.62
N PRO A 116 -10.07 27.68 -38.46
CA PRO A 116 -9.92 28.08 -39.85
C PRO A 116 -10.01 29.61 -39.96
N THR A 117 -9.40 30.13 -41.02
CA THR A 117 -9.64 31.44 -41.68
C THR A 117 -8.67 32.59 -41.42
N GLU A 118 -8.42 33.27 -42.53
CA GLU A 118 -7.46 34.34 -42.79
C GLU A 118 -7.94 35.71 -42.27
N GLU A 119 -7.01 36.66 -42.30
CA GLU A 119 -7.18 38.13 -42.36
C GLU A 119 -7.03 38.97 -41.07
N GLU A 120 -5.90 39.68 -41.06
CA GLU A 120 -5.69 41.10 -40.71
C GLU A 120 -6.23 41.71 -39.38
N ALA A 121 -5.25 42.05 -38.54
CA ALA A 121 -4.92 43.40 -38.05
C ALA A 121 -5.71 44.07 -36.89
N GLU A 122 -4.87 44.64 -36.01
CA GLU A 122 -5.01 45.85 -35.17
C GLU A 122 -5.27 45.74 -33.63
N GLU A 123 -4.29 46.35 -32.94
CA GLU A 123 -4.33 47.14 -31.70
C GLU A 123 -4.43 46.49 -30.30
N ASP A 124 -3.24 46.35 -29.70
CA ASP A 124 -2.84 46.90 -28.38
C ASP A 124 -3.80 46.72 -27.18
N GLY A 125 -3.67 45.55 -26.54
CA GLY A 125 -4.04 45.35 -25.13
C GLY A 125 -2.79 45.23 -24.25
N PRO A 126 -2.80 45.73 -22.99
CA PRO A 126 -1.62 45.69 -22.12
C PRO A 126 -1.20 44.23 -21.87
N THR A 127 -0.02 43.89 -22.36
CA THR A 127 0.56 42.55 -22.21
C THR A 127 0.84 42.26 -20.74
N PHE A 128 0.88 40.96 -20.41
CA PHE A 128 1.00 40.34 -19.09
C PHE A 128 2.23 40.77 -18.25
N ALA A 129 3.04 41.70 -18.74
CA ALA A 129 4.24 42.23 -18.11
C ALA A 129 3.98 43.20 -16.94
N ASP A 130 2.76 43.76 -16.82
CA ASP A 130 2.40 44.73 -15.76
C ASP A 130 1.78 44.10 -14.51
N LYS A 131 1.73 42.76 -14.41
CA LYS A 131 1.31 42.11 -13.15
C LYS A 131 2.48 42.16 -12.16
N PRO A 132 2.33 42.71 -10.95
CA PRO A 132 3.36 42.59 -9.93
C PRO A 132 3.60 41.09 -9.67
N ASP A 133 4.87 40.68 -9.75
CA ASP A 133 5.34 39.33 -9.43
C ASP A 133 4.76 38.87 -8.09
N ARG A 134 3.66 38.12 -8.15
CA ARG A 134 3.05 37.52 -6.97
C ARG A 134 3.58 36.10 -6.80
N ALA A 135 4.90 35.95 -6.90
CA ALA A 135 5.59 34.81 -6.32
C ALA A 135 5.94 35.20 -4.88
N PRO A 136 5.41 34.52 -3.85
CA PRO A 136 5.84 34.78 -2.49
C PRO A 136 7.32 34.39 -2.37
N THR A 137 8.18 35.39 -2.30
CA THR A 137 9.60 35.27 -2.00
C THR A 137 9.76 34.67 -0.59
N ALA A 138 10.94 34.07 -0.36
CA ALA A 138 11.26 33.03 0.61
C ALA A 138 10.88 33.25 2.10
N GLU A 139 10.29 34.37 2.50
CA GLU A 139 9.85 34.64 3.87
C GLU A 139 8.62 33.79 4.28
N SER A 140 7.73 33.46 3.32
CA SER A 140 6.50 32.68 3.56
C SER A 140 6.74 31.20 3.86
N LYS A 141 7.88 30.64 3.44
CA LYS A 141 8.24 29.23 3.68
C LYS A 141 8.40 28.93 5.18
N SER A 142 8.80 29.92 5.97
CA SER A 142 8.99 29.78 7.42
C SER A 142 7.67 29.72 8.19
N ALA A 143 6.65 30.45 7.74
CA ALA A 143 5.32 30.46 8.36
C ALA A 143 4.57 29.16 8.10
N PHE A 144 4.62 28.66 6.85
CA PHE A 144 4.01 27.38 6.49
C PHE A 144 4.65 26.21 7.25
N ARG A 145 5.99 26.17 7.37
CA ARG A 145 6.67 25.12 8.14
C ARG A 145 6.27 25.10 9.60
N LYS A 146 6.20 26.27 10.25
CA LYS A 146 5.78 26.36 11.67
C LYS A 146 4.35 25.90 11.87
N GLN A 147 3.46 26.20 10.92
CA GLN A 147 2.08 25.76 11.00
C GLN A 147 1.95 24.26 10.78
N ALA A 148 2.65 23.71 9.78
CA ALA A 148 2.69 22.26 9.55
C ALA A 148 3.28 21.49 10.73
N GLU A 149 4.31 22.03 11.39
CA GLU A 149 4.94 21.42 12.57
C GLU A 149 4.01 21.47 13.80
N SER A 150 3.25 22.55 13.97
CA SER A 150 2.21 22.65 15.00
C SER A 150 1.08 21.65 14.78
N ASP A 151 0.62 21.48 13.54
CA ASP A 151 -0.46 20.55 13.20
C ASP A 151 -0.02 19.10 13.39
N LEU A 152 1.21 18.75 12.99
CA LEU A 152 1.80 17.43 13.25
C LEU A 152 1.89 17.13 14.74
N LYS A 153 2.31 18.12 15.54
CA LYS A 153 2.41 18.00 16.99
C LYS A 153 1.04 17.81 17.66
N ALA A 154 -0.01 18.43 17.13
CA ALA A 154 -1.37 18.25 17.62
C ALA A 154 -1.94 16.85 17.33
N VAL A 155 -1.51 16.21 16.23
CA VAL A 155 -1.98 14.87 15.82
C VAL A 155 -1.17 13.75 16.46
N LEU A 156 0.16 13.92 16.57
CA LEU A 156 1.06 12.84 17.00
C LEU A 156 1.50 12.93 18.47
N GLY A 157 1.27 14.05 19.14
CA GLY A 157 1.80 14.30 20.48
C GLY A 157 3.33 14.58 20.49
N ASP A 158 3.84 15.02 21.65
CA ASP A 158 5.26 15.34 21.84
C ASP A 158 6.11 14.04 21.80
N PHE A 159 7.01 13.94 20.83
CA PHE A 159 8.14 12.99 20.84
C PHE A 159 9.37 13.60 21.53
#